data_AF-U9VW51-F1
#
_entry.id   AF-U9VW51-F1
#
_cell.length_a   1.000
_cell.length_b   1.000
_cell.length_c   1.000
_cell.angle_alpha   90.00
_cell.angle_beta   90.00
_cell.angle_gamma   90.00
#
_symmetry.space_group_name_H-M   'P 1'
#
loop_
_entity.id
_entity.type
_entity.pdbx_description
1 polymer ?
#
loop_
_entity_poly.entity_id
_entity_poly.type
_entity_poly.pdbx_seq_one_letter_code
_entity_poly.pdbx_strand_id
1 'polypeptide(L)'
;MNLSKALLWALPLSLLSSLGSVAFARKADLTILPALDSSVTGCPEKLVAYETPRPYSPGGYATDGMIQLAEIATDISVAQADDLSVVWVGTLKPEYADCEATAGISTLDGEDFQGHSYLRVQLSDGKARAILDMTGMSDPNGFTSVIIFQGMREGNPRWAWGGTD
;
A
#
# COMPACT_ATOMS: atom_id res chain seq x y z
N MET A 1 -16.23 -73.25 -1.83
CA MET A 1 -16.89 -71.99 -2.21
C MET A 1 -16.26 -70.87 -1.39
N ASN A 2 -15.29 -70.14 -1.94
CA ASN A 2 -14.61 -69.05 -1.23
C ASN A 2 -15.18 -67.71 -1.68
N LEU A 3 -15.71 -66.95 -0.71
CA LEU A 3 -16.29 -65.63 -0.87
C LEU A 3 -15.18 -64.61 -1.13
N SER A 4 -15.22 -63.99 -2.31
CA SER A 4 -14.61 -62.68 -2.56
C SER A 4 -15.60 -61.60 -2.10
N LYS A 5 -15.22 -60.72 -1.18
CA LYS A 5 -15.92 -59.43 -0.98
C LYS A 5 -14.91 -58.31 -0.79
N ALA A 6 -15.01 -57.36 -1.71
CA ALA A 6 -14.15 -56.22 -1.92
C ALA A 6 -14.20 -55.22 -0.75
N LEU A 7 -13.03 -54.70 -0.36
CA LEU A 7 -12.92 -53.47 0.42
C LEU A 7 -13.23 -52.28 -0.51
N LEU A 8 -14.38 -51.65 -0.29
CA LEU A 8 -14.67 -50.32 -0.81
C LEU A 8 -13.97 -49.30 0.08
N TRP A 9 -12.89 -48.72 -0.42
CA TRP A 9 -12.27 -47.54 0.17
C TRP A 9 -13.18 -46.33 -0.04
N ALA A 10 -13.84 -45.88 1.03
CA ALA A 10 -14.51 -44.59 1.08
C ALA A 10 -13.45 -43.51 1.32
N LEU A 11 -13.13 -42.73 0.28
CA LEU A 11 -12.34 -41.50 0.40
C LEU A 11 -13.24 -40.41 1.01
N PRO A 12 -12.89 -39.80 2.15
CA PRO A 12 -13.66 -38.70 2.70
C PRO A 12 -13.44 -37.45 1.83
N LEU A 13 -14.52 -36.96 1.21
CA LEU A 13 -14.55 -35.76 0.35
C LEU A 13 -14.44 -34.42 1.14
N SER A 14 -13.95 -34.42 2.37
CA SER A 14 -14.09 -33.29 3.30
C SER A 14 -12.93 -32.28 3.33
N LEU A 15 -12.06 -32.25 2.31
CA LEU A 15 -10.85 -31.39 2.31
C LEU A 15 -10.95 -30.08 1.50
N LEU A 16 -12.11 -29.71 0.93
CA LEU A 16 -12.20 -28.52 0.07
C LEU A 16 -12.74 -27.23 0.74
N SER A 17 -12.99 -27.21 2.05
CA SER A 17 -13.64 -26.07 2.72
C SER A 17 -12.71 -24.94 3.20
N SER A 18 -11.42 -24.95 2.87
CA SER A 18 -10.47 -23.91 3.34
C SER A 18 -9.84 -23.08 2.22
N LEU A 19 -10.59 -22.85 1.13
CA LEU A 19 -10.28 -21.74 0.22
C LEU A 19 -10.61 -20.43 0.93
N GLY A 20 -9.75 -20.03 1.87
CA GLY A 20 -9.73 -18.66 2.38
C GLY A 20 -9.56 -17.72 1.19
N SER A 21 -10.35 -16.66 1.17
CA SER A 21 -10.27 -15.61 0.16
C SER A 21 -8.81 -15.16 0.03
N VAL A 22 -8.19 -15.42 -1.11
CA VAL A 22 -6.87 -14.85 -1.42
C VAL A 22 -7.10 -13.34 -1.54
N ALA A 23 -6.64 -12.58 -0.54
CA ALA A 23 -6.65 -11.13 -0.63
C ALA A 23 -5.63 -10.73 -1.71
N PHE A 24 -6.12 -10.25 -2.85
CA PHE A 24 -5.27 -9.78 -3.92
C PHE A 24 -4.69 -8.42 -3.54
N ALA A 25 -3.39 -8.25 -3.77
CA ALA A 25 -2.75 -6.96 -3.67
C ALA A 25 -3.33 -6.05 -4.76
N ARG A 26 -3.94 -4.97 -4.31
CA ARG A 26 -4.44 -3.87 -5.13
C ARG A 26 -3.28 -2.98 -5.54
N LYS A 27 -3.29 -2.48 -6.77
CA LYS A 27 -2.25 -1.59 -7.29
C LYS A 27 -2.77 -0.16 -7.33
N ALA A 28 -2.09 0.75 -6.63
CA ALA A 28 -2.33 2.18 -6.70
C ALA A 28 -1.29 2.83 -7.61
N ASP A 29 -1.72 3.49 -8.69
CA ASP A 29 -0.84 4.37 -9.47
C ASP A 29 -0.97 5.79 -8.92
N LEU A 30 0.18 6.41 -8.63
CA LEU A 30 0.28 7.79 -8.19
C LEU A 30 0.76 8.65 -9.35
N THR A 31 -0.08 9.57 -9.81
CA THR A 31 0.26 10.47 -10.91
C THR A 31 1.12 11.63 -10.42
N ILE A 32 2.19 11.92 -11.17
CA ILE A 32 3.09 13.03 -10.92
C ILE A 32 2.53 14.30 -11.55
N LEU A 33 2.39 15.33 -10.72
CA LEU A 33 1.84 16.63 -11.07
C LEU A 33 2.83 17.73 -10.68
N PRO A 34 2.94 18.82 -11.46
CA PRO A 34 3.82 19.93 -11.11
C PRO A 34 3.45 20.53 -9.75
N ALA A 35 4.46 20.90 -8.98
CA ALA A 35 4.29 21.69 -7.78
C ALA A 35 4.08 23.16 -8.19
N LEU A 36 2.81 23.54 -8.38
CA LEU A 36 2.39 24.88 -8.83
C LEU A 36 2.97 25.22 -10.22
N ASP A 37 3.94 26.13 -10.28
CA ASP A 37 4.54 26.68 -11.50
C ASP A 37 5.82 25.95 -11.92
N SER A 38 6.15 24.82 -11.29
CA SER A 38 7.32 24.03 -11.64
C SER A 38 7.11 23.23 -12.94
N SER A 39 8.22 22.94 -13.62
CA SER A 39 8.21 21.95 -14.70
C SER A 39 8.34 20.54 -14.13
N VAL A 40 7.63 19.58 -14.72
CA VAL A 40 7.85 18.14 -14.45
C VAL A 40 8.99 17.54 -15.30
N THR A 41 9.81 18.38 -15.94
CA THR A 41 10.98 17.90 -16.68
C THR A 41 11.94 17.17 -15.73
N GLY A 42 12.32 15.94 -16.09
CA GLY A 42 13.19 15.13 -15.24
C GLY A 42 12.50 14.50 -14.04
N CYS A 43 11.16 14.53 -13.98
CA CYS A 43 10.39 13.77 -13.01
C CYS A 43 10.01 12.37 -13.54
N PRO A 44 9.79 11.39 -12.65
CA PRO A 44 9.17 10.12 -13.05
C PRO A 44 7.76 10.38 -13.60
N GLU A 45 7.27 9.51 -14.49
CA GLU A 45 5.90 9.63 -15.03
C GLU A 45 4.84 9.29 -13.97
N LYS A 46 5.13 8.29 -13.14
CA LYS A 46 4.26 7.83 -12.07
C LYS A 46 5.05 7.11 -10.98
N LEU A 47 4.43 6.97 -9.82
CA LEU A 47 4.88 6.07 -8.76
C LEU A 47 3.84 4.97 -8.55
N VAL A 48 4.27 3.84 -8.01
CA VAL A 48 3.40 2.69 -7.77
C VAL A 48 3.41 2.34 -6.29
N ALA A 49 2.22 2.15 -5.75
CA ALA A 49 2.02 1.51 -4.45
C ALA A 49 1.16 0.26 -4.59
N TYR A 50 1.28 -0.62 -3.61
CA TYR A 50 0.50 -1.85 -3.48
C TYR A 50 -0.18 -1.88 -2.13
N GLU A 51 -1.43 -2.31 -2.10
CA GLU A 51 -2.21 -2.46 -0.88
C GLU A 51 -2.91 -3.81 -0.82
N THR A 52 -2.78 -4.51 0.30
CA THR A 52 -3.41 -5.82 0.48
C THR A 52 -4.28 -5.77 1.73
N PRO A 53 -5.61 -5.90 1.60
CA PRO A 53 -6.47 -6.10 2.75
C PRO A 53 -6.04 -7.36 3.51
N ARG A 54 -5.92 -7.27 4.83
CA ARG A 54 -5.67 -8.45 5.67
C ARG A 54 -6.91 -9.32 5.72
N PRO A 55 -6.77 -10.64 5.97
CA PRO A 55 -7.91 -11.50 6.25
C PRO A 55 -8.75 -10.93 7.39
N TYR A 56 -10.07 -11.12 7.29
CA TYR A 56 -11.03 -10.67 8.29
C TYR A 56 -10.67 -11.15 9.70
N SER A 57 -10.77 -10.26 10.68
CA SER A 57 -10.64 -10.56 12.10
C SER A 57 -11.79 -9.90 12.84
N PRO A 58 -12.54 -10.61 13.71
CA PRO A 58 -13.64 -9.99 14.46
C PRO A 58 -13.17 -8.77 15.26
N GLY A 59 -13.84 -7.62 15.07
CA GLY A 59 -13.57 -6.39 15.80
C GLY A 59 -12.60 -5.43 15.11
N GLY A 60 -12.16 -5.72 13.88
CA GLY A 60 -11.45 -4.74 13.07
C GLY A 60 -11.04 -5.20 11.68
N TYR A 61 -10.45 -4.27 10.95
CA TYR A 61 -9.82 -4.53 9.67
C TYR A 61 -8.44 -3.89 9.61
N ALA A 62 -7.64 -4.34 8.66
CA ALA A 62 -6.34 -3.75 8.39
C ALA A 62 -5.97 -3.93 6.92
N THR A 63 -5.20 -2.99 6.41
CA THR A 63 -4.65 -2.97 5.06
C THR A 63 -3.14 -2.82 5.17
N ASP A 64 -2.40 -3.79 4.62
CA ASP A 64 -0.96 -3.66 4.43
C ASP A 64 -0.70 -2.83 3.18
N GLY A 65 0.35 -2.00 3.19
CA GLY A 65 0.74 -1.26 2.00
C GLY A 65 2.25 -1.08 1.86
N MET A 66 2.67 -0.78 0.63
CA MET A 66 4.07 -0.53 0.27
C MET A 66 4.12 0.38 -0.96
N ILE A 67 5.02 1.35 -0.98
CA ILE A 67 5.27 2.23 -2.14
C ILE A 67 6.67 1.99 -2.69
N GLN A 68 6.79 1.89 -4.01
CA GLN A 68 8.04 1.65 -4.73
C GLN A 68 8.95 2.90 -4.79
N LEU A 69 9.19 3.54 -3.64
CA LEU A 69 9.97 4.79 -3.57
C LEU A 69 11.46 4.59 -3.94
N ALA A 70 12.02 3.40 -3.73
CA ALA A 70 13.40 3.06 -4.07
C ALA A 70 13.66 3.04 -5.58
N GLU A 71 12.61 3.05 -6.41
CA GLU A 71 12.75 3.24 -7.86
C GLU A 71 13.30 4.63 -8.18
N ILE A 72 13.01 5.64 -7.36
CA ILE A 72 13.39 7.04 -7.62
C ILE A 72 14.31 7.66 -6.56
N ALA A 73 14.48 7.01 -5.41
CA ALA A 73 15.25 7.55 -4.29
C ALA A 73 16.16 6.51 -3.60
N THR A 74 17.18 7.00 -2.91
CA THR A 74 18.11 6.25 -2.04
C THR A 74 18.06 6.76 -0.61
N ASP A 75 18.71 6.05 0.32
CA ASP A 75 18.86 6.48 1.72
C ASP A 75 17.52 6.78 2.41
N ILE A 76 16.49 6.01 2.06
CA ILE A 76 15.13 6.21 2.54
C ILE A 76 15.05 5.83 4.02
N SER A 77 14.52 6.75 4.83
CA SER A 77 14.32 6.56 6.27
C SER A 77 13.05 7.25 6.75
N VAL A 78 12.58 6.86 7.94
CA VAL A 78 11.44 7.54 8.59
C VAL A 78 11.93 8.88 9.15
N ALA A 79 11.27 9.97 8.76
CA ALA A 79 11.53 11.31 9.28
C ALA A 79 10.58 11.69 10.42
N GLN A 80 9.31 11.27 10.33
CA GLN A 80 8.27 11.51 11.33
C GLN A 80 7.31 10.33 11.36
N ALA A 81 6.81 9.97 12.54
CA ALA A 81 5.77 8.97 12.70
C ALA A 81 4.95 9.24 13.97
N ASP A 82 3.64 9.11 13.85
CA ASP A 82 2.66 9.01 14.93
C ASP A 82 1.54 8.02 14.50
N ASP A 83 0.49 7.92 15.31
CA ASP A 83 -0.60 6.96 15.08
C ASP A 83 -1.46 7.30 13.84
N LEU A 84 -1.38 8.53 13.32
CA LEU A 84 -2.21 9.02 12.21
C LEU A 84 -1.40 9.37 10.96
N SER A 85 -0.11 9.68 11.10
CA SER A 85 0.74 10.02 9.98
C SER A 85 2.16 9.48 10.10
N VAL A 86 2.75 9.12 8.95
CA VAL A 86 4.16 8.77 8.84
C VAL A 86 4.74 9.37 7.58
N VAL A 87 5.96 9.89 7.71
CA VAL A 87 6.72 10.52 6.63
C VAL A 87 8.02 9.75 6.45
N TRP A 88 8.24 9.22 5.26
CA TRP A 88 9.52 8.71 4.82
C TRP A 88 10.22 9.70 3.91
N VAL A 89 11.52 9.88 4.09
CA VAL A 89 12.33 10.78 3.29
C VAL A 89 13.51 10.00 2.71
N GLY A 90 13.72 10.15 1.41
CA GLY A 90 14.90 9.66 0.69
C GLY A 90 15.55 10.76 -0.13
N THR A 91 16.78 10.52 -0.57
CA THR A 91 17.49 11.36 -1.53
C THR A 91 17.12 10.94 -2.94
N LEU A 92 16.69 11.88 -3.79
CA LEU A 92 16.39 11.57 -5.19
C LEU A 92 17.65 11.06 -5.91
N LYS A 93 17.47 10.05 -6.75
CA LYS A 93 18.55 9.59 -7.63
C LYS A 93 18.95 10.71 -8.59
N PRO A 94 20.19 10.72 -9.11
CA PRO A 94 20.70 11.81 -9.94
C PRO A 94 19.81 12.17 -11.14
N GLU A 95 19.16 11.19 -11.77
CA GLU A 95 18.25 11.38 -12.90
C GLU A 95 16.96 12.13 -12.55
N TYR A 96 16.61 12.20 -11.26
CA TYR A 96 15.43 12.90 -10.74
C TYR A 96 15.79 14.08 -9.82
N ALA A 97 17.06 14.44 -9.70
CA ALA A 97 17.55 15.36 -8.65
C ALA A 97 16.90 16.75 -8.71
N ASP A 98 16.56 17.23 -9.90
CA ASP A 98 15.94 18.54 -10.14
C ASP A 98 14.40 18.47 -10.24
N CYS A 99 13.80 17.32 -9.93
CA CYS A 99 12.35 17.16 -10.01
C CYS A 99 11.64 17.92 -8.88
N GLU A 100 10.75 18.83 -9.28
CA GLU A 100 9.87 19.61 -8.39
C GLU A 100 8.41 19.26 -8.70
N ALA A 101 7.84 18.32 -7.95
CA ALA A 101 6.53 17.76 -8.23
C ALA A 101 5.83 17.18 -7.00
N THR A 102 4.55 16.89 -7.14
CA THR A 102 3.77 16.12 -6.16
C THR A 102 3.16 14.89 -6.82
N ALA A 103 2.95 13.83 -6.06
CA ALA A 103 2.24 12.65 -6.49
C ALA A 103 1.08 12.34 -5.54
N GLY A 104 -0.07 11.99 -6.10
CA GLY A 104 -1.23 11.49 -5.36
C GLY A 104 -1.86 10.32 -6.09
N ILE A 105 -2.64 9.51 -5.37
CA ILE A 105 -3.32 8.35 -5.95
C ILE A 105 -4.29 8.84 -7.02
N SER A 106 -4.10 8.39 -8.25
CA SER A 106 -4.98 8.71 -9.38
C SER A 106 -5.86 7.53 -9.76
N THR A 107 -5.31 6.31 -9.67
CA THR A 107 -6.09 5.09 -9.91
C THR A 107 -5.78 4.02 -8.88
N LEU A 108 -6.76 3.15 -8.63
CA LEU A 108 -6.65 1.98 -7.78
C LEU A 108 -7.22 0.79 -8.55
N ASP A 109 -6.39 -0.22 -8.82
CA ASP A 109 -6.68 -1.34 -9.72
C ASP A 109 -7.10 -0.92 -11.14
N GLY A 110 -6.60 0.24 -11.58
CA GLY A 110 -6.91 0.82 -12.89
C GLY A 110 -8.24 1.58 -12.95
N GLU A 111 -8.98 1.65 -11.84
CA GLU A 111 -10.17 2.48 -11.71
C GLU A 111 -9.81 3.84 -11.13
N ASP A 112 -10.45 4.91 -11.61
CA ASP A 112 -10.22 6.27 -11.10
C ASP A 112 -10.48 6.33 -9.59
N PHE A 113 -9.49 6.83 -8.85
CA PHE A 113 -9.59 6.93 -7.41
C PHE A 113 -10.49 8.11 -7.02
N GLN A 114 -11.64 7.80 -6.44
CA GLN A 114 -12.60 8.78 -5.94
C GLN A 114 -12.47 8.89 -4.42
N GLY A 115 -11.56 9.75 -3.94
CA GLY A 115 -11.34 9.90 -2.50
C GLY A 115 -10.26 10.90 -2.14
N HIS A 116 -10.06 11.09 -0.83
CA HIS A 116 -8.90 11.80 -0.32
C HIS A 116 -7.64 10.96 -0.54
N SER A 117 -6.61 11.53 -1.17
CA SER A 117 -5.31 10.88 -1.32
C SER A 117 -4.59 10.84 0.03
N TYR A 118 -4.81 9.76 0.78
CA TYR A 118 -4.15 9.50 2.08
C TYR A 118 -2.67 9.13 1.92
N LEU A 119 -2.26 8.64 0.75
CA LEU A 119 -0.86 8.48 0.36
C LEU A 119 -0.48 9.58 -0.64
N ARG A 120 0.59 10.33 -0.34
CA ARG A 120 1.10 11.41 -1.18
C ARG A 120 2.62 11.34 -1.26
N VAL A 121 3.19 11.88 -2.33
CA VAL A 121 4.63 12.05 -2.46
C VAL A 121 4.95 13.50 -2.83
N GLN A 122 5.99 14.06 -2.22
CA GLN A 122 6.55 15.36 -2.58
C GLN A 122 7.97 15.15 -3.07
N LEU A 123 8.28 15.66 -4.25
CA LEU A 123 9.60 15.64 -4.87
C LEU A 123 10.06 17.09 -4.90
N SER A 124 11.06 17.43 -4.08
CA SER A 124 11.63 18.78 -4.03
C SER A 124 12.99 18.79 -3.34
N ASP A 125 13.84 19.74 -3.70
CA ASP A 125 15.16 19.95 -3.10
C ASP A 125 16.05 18.69 -3.12
N GLY A 126 15.97 17.90 -4.21
CA GLY A 126 16.68 16.63 -4.32
C GLY A 126 16.20 15.55 -3.33
N LYS A 127 14.99 15.69 -2.77
CA LYS A 127 14.39 14.75 -1.82
C LYS A 127 13.04 14.22 -2.29
N ALA A 128 12.79 12.95 -2.00
CA ALA A 128 11.48 12.34 -2.13
C ALA A 128 10.88 12.14 -0.74
N ARG A 129 9.71 12.71 -0.47
CA ARG A 129 8.98 12.58 0.79
C ARG A 129 7.68 11.82 0.54
N ALA A 130 7.59 10.58 0.99
CA ALA A 130 6.35 9.82 0.97
C ALA A 130 5.61 10.05 2.29
N ILE A 131 4.35 10.46 2.21
CA ILE A 131 3.51 10.84 3.34
C ILE A 131 2.27 9.96 3.33
N LEU A 132 2.11 9.16 4.38
CA LEU A 132 0.86 8.47 4.69
C LEU A 132 0.14 9.27 5.78
N ASP A 133 -1.12 9.65 5.53
CA ASP A 133 -1.92 10.51 6.40
C ASP A 133 -3.34 9.96 6.51
N MET A 134 -3.68 9.44 7.69
CA MET A 134 -4.95 8.79 7.98
C MET A 134 -5.98 9.77 8.56
N THR A 135 -5.65 11.06 8.74
CA THR A 135 -6.51 12.04 9.43
C THR A 135 -7.90 12.20 8.78
N GLY A 136 -8.00 11.96 7.46
CA GLY A 136 -9.26 11.99 6.71
C GLY A 136 -9.91 10.61 6.48
N MET A 137 -9.34 9.54 7.00
CA MET A 137 -9.78 8.16 6.77
C MET A 137 -10.65 7.68 7.92
N SER A 138 -11.95 7.52 7.68
CA SER A 138 -12.89 6.98 8.66
C SER A 138 -13.10 5.48 8.50
N ASP A 139 -13.21 4.79 9.62
CA ASP A 139 -13.64 3.41 9.68
C ASP A 139 -15.18 3.27 9.59
N PRO A 140 -15.73 2.06 9.40
CA PRO A 140 -17.18 1.81 9.40
C PRO A 140 -17.96 2.34 10.61
N ASN A 141 -17.32 2.52 11.76
CA ASN A 141 -17.93 3.04 12.98
C ASN A 141 -17.74 4.56 13.16
N GLY A 142 -17.06 5.22 12.22
CA GLY A 142 -16.82 6.67 12.22
C GLY A 142 -15.60 7.10 13.04
N PHE A 143 -14.74 6.19 13.47
CA PHE A 143 -13.46 6.52 14.08
C PHE A 143 -12.39 6.75 13.01
N THR A 144 -11.35 7.50 13.35
CA THR A 144 -10.20 7.66 12.46
C THR A 144 -9.40 6.37 12.40
N SER A 145 -9.09 5.89 11.20
CA SER A 145 -8.16 4.78 11.00
C SER A 145 -6.77 5.14 11.52
N VAL A 146 -6.05 4.17 12.09
CA VAL A 146 -4.71 4.38 12.65
C VAL A 146 -3.66 3.55 11.93
N ILE A 147 -2.42 4.03 11.97
CA ILE A 147 -1.25 3.29 11.50
C ILE A 147 -0.87 2.29 12.60
N ILE A 148 -0.91 1.00 12.25
CA ILE A 148 -0.58 -0.11 13.17
C ILE A 148 0.80 -0.70 12.90
N PHE A 149 1.40 -0.35 11.77
CA PHE A 149 2.77 -0.73 11.41
C PHE A 149 3.38 0.28 10.44
N GLN A 150 4.66 0.55 10.62
CA GLN A 150 5.48 1.35 9.74
C GLN A 150 6.90 0.76 9.71
N GLY A 151 7.50 0.70 8.54
CA GLY A 151 8.82 0.14 8.37
C GLY A 151 9.32 0.21 6.95
N MET A 152 10.27 -0.65 6.63
CA MET A 152 10.91 -0.73 5.32
C MET A 152 10.92 -2.20 4.85
N ARG A 153 10.84 -2.41 3.53
CA ARG A 153 11.08 -3.70 2.89
C ARG A 153 11.80 -3.47 1.57
N GLU A 154 12.94 -4.13 1.36
CA GLU A 154 13.69 -4.05 0.10
C GLU A 154 14.01 -2.58 -0.30
N GLY A 155 14.29 -1.72 0.70
CA GLY A 155 14.54 -0.29 0.51
C GLY A 155 13.28 0.58 0.34
N ASN A 156 12.10 -0.01 0.28
CA ASN A 156 10.83 0.69 0.09
C ASN A 156 10.08 0.90 1.41
N PRO A 157 9.40 2.05 1.59
CA PRO A 157 8.47 2.25 2.70
C PRO A 157 7.34 1.22 2.69
N ARG A 158 7.06 0.68 3.87
CA ARG A 158 5.99 -0.28 4.12
C ARG A 158 5.18 0.15 5.33
N TRP A 159 3.87 -0.05 5.27
CA TRP A 159 2.98 0.27 6.37
C TRP A 159 1.86 -0.78 6.52
N ALA A 160 1.12 -0.66 7.61
CA ALA A 160 -0.23 -1.15 7.70
C ALA A 160 -1.08 -0.15 8.48
N TRP A 161 -2.31 0.06 8.03
CA TRP A 161 -3.30 0.88 8.72
C TRP A 161 -4.59 0.09 8.90
N GLY A 162 -5.43 0.48 9.87
CA GLY A 162 -6.65 -0.24 10.18
C GLY A 162 -7.58 0.51 11.10
N GLY A 163 -8.72 -0.10 11.40
CA GLY A 163 -9.78 0.46 12.23
C GLY A 163 -10.71 -0.61 12.74
N THR A 164 -11.82 -0.18 13.34
CA THR A 164 -12.89 -1.06 13.81
C THR A 164 -13.87 -1.37 12.68
N ASP A 165 -14.49 -2.56 12.67
CA ASP A 165 -15.46 -3.01 11.66
C ASP A 165 -16.92 -2.98 12.15
#